data_AF-A0A672FWY8-F1
#
_entry.id   AF-A0A672FWY8-F1
#
_cell.length_a   1.000
_cell.length_b   1.000
_cell.length_c   1.000
_cell.angle_alpha   90.00
_cell.angle_beta   90.00
_cell.angle_gamma   90.00
#
_symmetry.space_group_name_H-M   'P 1'
#
loop_
_entity.id
_entity.type
_entity.pdbx_description
1 polymer ?
#
loop_
_entity_poly.entity_id
_entity_poly.type
_entity_poly.pdbx_seq_one_letter_code
_entity_poly.pdbx_strand_id
1 'polypeptide(L)'
;MSDLTGSFRMVSEDEQAMRAKLEHLTVKDHGPVFGPCHKLPGHTVQKAKDELNETEERRASSLKDLRVMMKERAAEGDDLAKLVLDRFGDKPTL
;
A
#
# COMPACT_ATOMS: atom_id res chain seq x y z
N MET A 1 -6.68 5.04 33.50
CA MET A 1 -7.04 5.34 32.10
C MET A 1 -5.77 5.83 31.43
N SER A 2 -5.12 4.99 30.63
CA SER A 2 -4.01 5.43 29.79
C SER A 2 -4.59 6.04 28.54
N ASP A 3 -4.57 7.37 28.44
CA ASP A 3 -4.82 8.08 27.19
C ASP A 3 -3.79 7.58 26.18
N LEU A 4 -4.21 6.70 25.28
CA LEU A 4 -3.51 6.47 24.01
C LEU A 4 -3.78 7.72 23.16
N THR A 5 -3.13 8.83 23.52
CA THR A 5 -3.08 10.03 22.69
C THR A 5 -2.44 9.62 21.37
N GLY A 6 -3.26 9.52 20.32
CA GLY A 6 -2.79 9.22 18.98
C GLY A 6 -1.69 10.21 18.60
N SER A 7 -0.62 9.72 17.98
CA SER A 7 0.45 10.57 17.50
C SER A 7 -0.02 11.30 16.24
N PHE A 8 -0.03 12.64 16.29
CA PHE A 8 -0.26 13.45 15.10
C PHE A 8 1.02 13.49 14.26
N ARG A 9 0.92 13.05 13.01
CA ARG A 9 1.98 13.24 12.02
C ARG A 9 1.96 14.69 11.53
N MET A 10 3.13 15.32 11.50
CA MET A 10 3.30 16.62 10.86
C MET A 10 3.02 16.51 9.35
N VAL A 11 2.19 17.42 8.84
CA VAL A 11 1.76 17.49 7.43
C VAL A 11 2.39 18.74 6.82
N SER A 12 3.11 18.60 5.70
CA SER A 12 3.73 19.74 5.01
C SER A 12 2.68 20.66 4.36
N GLU A 13 3.05 21.91 4.07
CA GLU A 13 2.16 22.86 3.37
C GLU A 13 1.74 22.32 1.99
N ASP A 14 2.66 21.68 1.27
CA ASP A 14 2.37 21.02 -0.01
C ASP A 14 1.33 19.90 0.15
N GLU A 15 1.42 19.10 1.23
CA GLU A 15 0.48 18.02 1.51
C GLU A 15 -0.90 18.56 1.91
N GLN A 16 -0.95 19.67 2.67
CA GLN A 16 -2.20 20.36 2.99
C GLN A 16 -2.85 20.96 1.74
N ALA A 17 -2.08 21.61 0.87
CA ALA A 17 -2.57 22.18 -0.39
C ALA A 17 -3.07 21.08 -1.35
N MET A 18 -2.43 19.92 -1.35
CA MET A 18 -2.90 18.75 -2.09
C MET A 18 -4.21 18.22 -1.51
N ARG A 19 -4.36 18.11 -0.18
CA ARG A 19 -5.61 17.69 0.47
C ARG A 19 -6.78 18.62 0.14
N ALA A 20 -6.58 19.93 0.15
CA ALA A 20 -7.63 20.88 -0.22
C ALA A 20 -8.13 20.67 -1.67
N LYS A 21 -7.25 20.28 -2.59
CA LYS A 21 -7.62 19.95 -3.98
C LYS A 21 -8.41 18.63 -4.09
N LEU A 22 -8.36 17.76 -3.07
CA LEU A 22 -9.09 16.48 -3.05
C LEU A 22 -10.59 16.65 -2.84
N GLU A 23 -11.03 17.78 -2.28
CA GLU A 23 -12.44 18.07 -1.99
C GLU A 23 -13.29 18.29 -3.26
N HIS A 24 -12.63 18.44 -4.42
CA HIS A 24 -13.28 18.73 -5.70
C HIS A 24 -13.00 17.69 -6.80
N LEU A 25 -12.65 16.45 -6.42
CA LEU A 25 -12.40 15.38 -7.38
C LEU A 25 -13.68 14.88 -8.05
N THR A 26 -13.55 14.53 -9.32
CA THR A 26 -14.60 13.91 -10.13
C THR A 26 -14.18 12.52 -10.60
N VAL A 27 -15.12 11.78 -11.19
CA VAL A 27 -14.83 10.47 -11.80
C VAL A 27 -13.80 10.55 -12.94
N LYS A 28 -13.65 11.72 -13.59
CA LYS A 28 -12.71 11.91 -14.70
C LYS A 28 -11.25 12.06 -14.26
N ASP A 29 -11.03 12.34 -12.97
CA ASP A 29 -9.68 12.51 -12.43
C ASP A 29 -8.99 11.15 -12.18
N HIS A 30 -9.74 10.05 -12.28
CA HIS A 30 -9.26 8.69 -12.07
C HIS A 30 -8.81 8.03 -13.38
N GLY A 31 -7.96 7.01 -13.26
CA GLY A 31 -7.50 6.22 -14.41
C GLY A 31 -8.56 5.29 -14.99
N PRO A 32 -8.26 4.63 -16.12
CA PRO A 32 -9.15 3.64 -16.72
C PRO A 32 -9.38 2.45 -15.77
N VAL A 33 -10.58 1.87 -15.82
CA VAL A 33 -10.94 0.68 -15.03
C VAL A 33 -10.22 -0.58 -15.54
N PHE A 34 -9.99 -0.65 -16.85
CA PHE A 34 -9.36 -1.80 -17.49
C PHE A 34 -7.97 -1.43 -18.04
N GLY A 35 -7.07 -2.42 -18.00
CA GLY A 35 -5.70 -2.30 -18.50
C GLY A 35 -4.71 -1.86 -17.42
N PRO A 36 -3.41 -1.85 -17.76
CA PRO A 36 -2.36 -1.47 -16.82
C PRO A 36 -2.45 0.00 -16.39
N CYS A 37 -2.20 0.27 -15.11
CA CYS A 37 -2.08 1.63 -14.59
C CYS A 37 -0.64 2.13 -14.76
N HIS A 38 -0.38 2.93 -15.80
CA HIS A 38 0.96 3.47 -16.06
C HIS A 38 1.42 4.50 -15.02
N LYS A 39 0.48 5.25 -14.43
CA LYS A 39 0.78 6.25 -13.40
C LYS A 39 -0.42 6.41 -12.48
N LEU A 40 -0.19 6.24 -11.18
CA LEU A 40 -1.21 6.49 -10.17
C LEU A 40 -1.52 8.00 -10.11
N PRO A 41 -2.80 8.41 -10.13
CA PRO A 41 -3.18 9.79 -9.88
C PRO A 41 -2.62 10.25 -8.53
N GLY A 42 -2.10 11.47 -8.46
CA GLY A 42 -1.45 11.99 -7.25
C GLY A 42 -2.35 11.96 -6.02
N HIS A 43 -3.66 12.21 -6.21
CA HIS A 43 -4.63 12.11 -5.12
C HIS A 43 -4.84 10.69 -4.60
N THR A 44 -4.77 9.68 -5.46
CA THR A 44 -4.88 8.27 -5.06
C THR A 44 -3.66 7.87 -4.24
N VAL A 45 -2.47 8.34 -4.62
CA VAL A 45 -1.24 8.15 -3.83
C VAL A 45 -1.36 8.85 -2.47
N GLN A 46 -1.85 10.09 -2.43
CA GLN A 46 -2.03 10.81 -1.17
C GLN A 46 -3.06 10.13 -0.26
N LYS A 47 -4.16 9.62 -0.82
CA LYS A 47 -5.16 8.86 -0.06
C LYS A 47 -4.55 7.61 0.60
N ALA A 48 -3.73 6.86 -0.13
CA ALA A 48 -3.07 5.68 0.42
C ALA A 48 -2.01 6.04 1.50
N LYS A 49 -1.30 7.16 1.34
CA LYS A 49 -0.46 7.74 2.41
C LYS A 49 -1.28 8.08 3.65
N ASP A 50 -2.45 8.68 3.48
CA ASP A 50 -3.30 9.14 4.59
C ASP A 50 -3.95 7.97 5.34
N GLU A 51 -4.48 6.99 4.63
CA GLU A 51 -5.25 5.87 5.20
C GLU A 51 -4.36 4.72 5.69
N LEU A 52 -3.26 4.44 5.00
CA LEU A 52 -2.40 3.28 5.25
C LEU A 52 -1.00 3.67 5.73
N ASN A 53 -0.69 4.97 5.82
CA ASN A 53 0.66 5.47 6.11
C ASN A 53 1.69 4.79 5.18
N GLU A 54 1.32 4.68 3.91
CA GLU A 54 2.09 4.02 2.87
C GLU A 54 3.27 4.90 2.44
N THR A 55 4.48 4.35 2.45
CA THR A 55 5.69 4.98 1.91
C THR A 55 6.40 4.01 0.99
N GLU A 56 7.33 4.47 0.16
CA GLU A 56 8.08 3.58 -0.72
C GLU A 56 8.86 2.52 0.07
N GLU A 57 9.48 2.94 1.17
CA GLU A 57 10.22 2.06 2.07
C GLU A 57 9.30 1.03 2.73
N ARG A 58 8.11 1.45 3.18
CA ARG A 58 7.12 0.54 3.77
C ARG A 58 6.53 -0.44 2.77
N ARG A 59 6.32 -0.02 1.53
CA ARG A 59 5.89 -0.95 0.46
C ARG A 59 6.95 -2.02 0.23
N ALA A 60 8.21 -1.61 0.09
CA ALA A 60 9.32 -2.53 -0.13
C ALA A 60 9.52 -3.48 1.07
N SER A 61 9.46 -2.97 2.30
CA SER A 61 9.60 -3.80 3.50
C SER A 61 8.42 -4.77 3.65
N SER A 62 7.19 -4.31 3.47
CA SER A 62 5.99 -5.16 3.59
C SER A 62 6.00 -6.29 2.57
N LEU A 63 6.44 -6.04 1.33
CA LEU A 63 6.60 -7.08 0.31
C LEU A 63 7.67 -8.09 0.68
N LYS A 64 8.79 -7.64 1.25
CA LYS A 64 9.86 -8.53 1.73
C LYS A 64 9.35 -9.40 2.87
N ASP A 65 8.68 -8.81 3.85
CA ASP A 65 8.16 -9.51 5.02
C ASP A 65 7.09 -10.54 4.62
N LEU A 66 6.20 -10.18 3.68
CA LEU A 66 5.22 -11.11 3.11
C LEU A 66 5.90 -12.32 2.44
N ARG A 67 6.95 -12.08 1.63
CA ARG A 67 7.70 -13.17 0.98
C ARG A 67 8.39 -14.08 1.99
N VAL A 68 8.94 -13.53 3.07
CA VAL A 68 9.53 -14.32 4.17
C VAL A 68 8.45 -15.17 4.83
N MET A 69 7.32 -14.56 5.20
CA MET A 69 6.21 -15.27 5.86
C MET A 69 5.68 -16.43 5.02
N MET A 70 5.58 -16.26 3.69
CA MET A 70 5.18 -17.35 2.79
C MET A 70 6.16 -18.52 2.81
N LYS A 71 7.47 -18.25 2.85
CA LYS A 71 8.51 -19.28 2.92
C LYS A 71 8.50 -20.01 4.26
N GLU A 72 8.37 -19.27 5.36
CA GLU A 72 8.30 -19.82 6.71
C GLU A 72 7.08 -20.76 6.88
N ARG A 73 5.88 -20.28 6.52
CA ARG A 73 4.65 -21.09 6.60
C ARG A 73 4.70 -22.34 5.73
N ALA A 74 5.29 -22.26 4.54
CA ALA A 74 5.46 -23.43 3.68
C ALA A 74 6.45 -24.45 4.29
N ALA A 75 7.50 -23.97 4.96
CA ALA A 75 8.50 -24.80 5.63
C ALA A 75 7.94 -25.51 6.88
N GLU A 76 6.95 -24.93 7.55
CA GLU A 76 6.20 -25.56 8.65
C GLU A 76 5.33 -26.75 8.20
N GLY A 77 5.24 -26.99 6.89
CA GLY A 77 4.56 -28.15 6.33
C GLY A 77 3.11 -27.90 5.91
N ASP A 78 2.60 -26.67 6.04
CA ASP A 78 1.27 -26.27 5.57
C ASP A 78 1.16 -26.37 4.03
N ASP A 79 0.32 -27.28 3.55
CA ASP A 79 0.12 -27.54 2.11
C ASP A 79 -0.51 -26.35 1.37
N LEU A 80 -1.39 -25.58 2.04
CA LEU A 80 -1.92 -24.36 1.46
C LEU A 80 -0.81 -23.31 1.31
N ALA A 81 0.06 -23.18 2.32
CA ALA A 81 1.18 -22.26 2.25
C ALA A 81 2.19 -22.65 1.15
N LYS A 82 2.43 -23.95 0.93
CA LYS A 82 3.26 -24.43 -0.20
C LYS A 82 2.67 -24.04 -1.56
N LEU A 83 1.36 -24.20 -1.74
CA LEU A 83 0.65 -23.79 -2.97
C LEU A 83 0.75 -22.27 -3.20
N VAL A 84 0.62 -21.49 -2.13
CA VAL A 84 0.78 -20.03 -2.17
C VAL A 84 2.22 -19.65 -2.55
N LEU A 85 3.21 -20.30 -1.95
CA LEU A 85 4.63 -20.07 -2.27
C LEU A 85 4.95 -20.43 -3.73
N ASP A 86 4.49 -21.57 -4.23
CA ASP A 86 4.69 -21.97 -5.63
C ASP A 86 4.05 -20.96 -6.61
N ARG A 87 2.86 -20.46 -6.28
CA ARG A 87 2.17 -19.50 -7.13
C ARG A 87 2.79 -18.11 -7.12
N PHE A 88 3.35 -17.63 -6.01
CA PHE A 88 3.69 -16.21 -5.85
C PHE A 88 5.12 -15.91 -5.36
N GLY A 89 5.90 -16.91 -4.93
CA GLY A 89 7.14 -16.73 -4.15
C GLY A 89 8.18 -15.80 -4.76
N ASP A 90 8.70 -16.15 -5.94
CA ASP A 90 9.75 -15.39 -6.61
C ASP A 90 9.26 -14.69 -7.89
N LYS A 91 7.94 -14.61 -8.09
CA LYS A 91 7.38 -13.94 -9.27
C LYS A 91 7.52 -12.42 -9.13
N PRO A 92 7.85 -11.71 -10.23
CA PRO A 92 7.80 -10.26 -10.24
C PRO A 92 6.39 -9.81 -9.87
N THR A 93 6.30 -8.83 -8.97
CA THR A 93 5.05 -8.13 -8.69
C THR A 93 4.62 -7.40 -9.96
N LEU A 94 3.36 -7.59 -10.36
CA LEU A 94 2.74 -6.94 -11.52
C LEU A 94 2.83 -5.41 -11.44
#